data_AF-A0A848Y0A8-F1
#
_entry.id   AF-A0A848Y0A8-F1
#
_cell.length_a   1.000
_cell.length_b   1.000
_cell.length_c   1.000
_cell.angle_alpha   90.00
_cell.angle_beta   90.00
_cell.angle_gamma   90.00
#
_symmetry.space_group_name_H-M   'P 1'
#
loop_
_entity.id
_entity.type
_entity.pdbx_description
1 polymer ?
#
loop_
_entity_poly.entity_id
_entity_poly.type
_entity_poly.pdbx_seq_one_letter_code
_entity_poly.pdbx_strand_id
1 'polypeptide(L)'
;MTETPVRRAESLTTTLPRAAEFMLDILHAASEAPYGSLAWPEINRLAARWLRPGLDDGQTNTSRLGHAVVLEMMDQGLLNAEVTLTNDGSTMVARVLHPRIFGLQAGRALAA
;
A
#
# COMPACT_ATOMS: atom_id res chain seq x y z
N MET A 1 7.38 -33.34 -19.34
CA MET A 1 6.43 -32.37 -18.75
C MET A 1 7.27 -31.21 -18.25
N THR A 2 7.31 -30.12 -18.99
CA THR A 2 8.07 -28.92 -18.64
C THR A 2 7.18 -28.06 -17.75
N GLU A 3 7.48 -28.01 -16.46
CA GLU A 3 6.90 -27.02 -15.56
C GLU A 3 7.36 -25.63 -16.03
N THR A 4 6.43 -24.86 -16.58
CA THR A 4 6.62 -23.43 -16.78
C THR A 4 6.82 -22.79 -15.41
N PRO A 5 7.95 -22.14 -15.10
CA PRO A 5 8.08 -21.43 -13.85
C PRO A 5 7.03 -20.31 -13.85
N VAL A 6 6.08 -20.38 -12.93
CA VAL A 6 5.17 -19.28 -12.62
C VAL A 6 6.06 -18.12 -12.24
N ARG A 7 6.27 -17.15 -13.15
CA ARG A 7 6.87 -15.87 -12.80
C ARG A 7 6.00 -15.33 -11.66
N ARG A 8 6.52 -15.34 -10.44
CA ARG A 8 5.92 -14.57 -9.34
C ARG A 8 5.78 -13.16 -9.90
N ALA A 9 4.54 -12.66 -9.97
CA ALA A 9 4.33 -11.26 -10.31
C ALA A 9 5.27 -10.45 -9.40
N GLU A 10 6.14 -9.63 -10.00
CA GLU A 10 7.08 -8.82 -9.24
C GLU A 10 6.28 -7.93 -8.29
N SER A 11 6.70 -7.88 -7.03
CA SER A 11 5.99 -7.19 -5.97
C SER A 11 5.93 -5.70 -6.27
N LEU A 12 4.74 -5.06 -6.23
CA LEU A 12 4.63 -3.63 -6.54
C LEU A 12 5.43 -2.79 -5.55
N THR A 13 5.54 -3.25 -4.30
CA THR A 13 6.39 -2.62 -3.27
C THR A 13 7.88 -2.65 -3.62
N THR A 14 8.31 -3.58 -4.48
CA THR A 14 9.71 -3.69 -4.96
C THR A 14 9.95 -2.97 -6.29
N THR A 15 8.93 -2.83 -7.14
CA THR A 15 9.06 -2.19 -8.46
C THR A 15 8.81 -0.68 -8.42
N LEU A 16 8.02 -0.19 -7.45
CA LEU A 16 7.71 1.23 -7.32
C LEU A 16 8.82 1.96 -6.54
N PRO A 17 9.51 2.96 -7.13
CA PRO A 17 10.67 3.59 -6.51
C PRO A 17 10.42 4.29 -5.17
N ARG A 18 9.15 4.53 -4.81
CA ARG A 18 8.73 5.31 -3.64
C ARG A 18 7.70 4.59 -2.78
N ALA A 19 7.54 3.27 -2.94
CA ALA A 19 6.57 2.50 -2.16
C ALA A 19 6.93 2.47 -0.67
N ALA A 20 8.22 2.43 -0.33
CA ALA A 20 8.68 2.47 1.06
C ALA A 20 8.35 3.81 1.74
N GLU A 21 8.61 4.94 1.08
CA GLU A 21 8.30 6.27 1.59
C GLU A 21 6.79 6.48 1.73
N PHE A 22 6.00 5.97 0.77
CA PHE A 22 4.55 5.96 0.87
C PHE A 22 4.07 5.20 2.12
N MET A 23 4.63 4.02 2.38
CA MET A 23 4.29 3.22 3.56
C MET A 23 4.64 3.94 4.86
N LEU A 24 5.85 4.50 4.95
CA LEU A 24 6.31 5.20 6.15
C LEU A 24 5.41 6.40 6.47
N ASP A 25 5.00 7.16 5.46
CA ASP A 25 4.08 8.28 5.63
C ASP A 25 2.68 7.81 6.05
N ILE A 26 2.17 6.67 5.53
CA ILE A 26 0.90 6.09 6.00
C ILE A 26 1.00 5.71 7.48
N LEU A 27 2.06 5.00 7.87
CA LEU A 27 2.26 4.56 9.24
C LEU A 27 2.40 5.74 10.20
N HIS A 28 3.14 6.78 9.78
CA HIS A 28 3.30 8.00 10.55
C HIS A 28 1.96 8.74 10.69
N ALA A 29 1.24 8.99 9.60
CA ALA A 29 -0.05 9.67 9.63
C ALA A 29 -1.09 8.89 10.44
N ALA A 30 -1.13 7.56 10.33
CA ALA A 30 -2.00 6.71 11.14
C ALA A 30 -1.66 6.75 12.63
N SER A 31 -0.39 6.98 12.99
CA SER A 31 0.06 7.12 14.38
C SER A 31 -0.38 8.44 15.03
N GLU A 32 -0.55 9.49 14.23
CA GLU A 32 -1.00 10.81 14.67
C GLU A 32 -2.53 10.99 14.56
N ALA A 33 -3.21 10.10 13.83
CA ALA A 33 -4.64 10.17 13.60
C ALA A 33 -5.45 9.90 14.89
N PRO A 34 -6.54 10.66 15.13
CA PRO A 34 -7.48 10.36 16.20
C PRO A 34 -7.99 8.92 16.09
N TYR A 35 -8.00 8.19 17.21
CA TYR A 35 -8.41 6.78 17.29
C TYR A 35 -7.53 5.78 16.54
N GLY A 36 -6.35 6.19 16.05
CA GLY A 36 -5.40 5.28 15.40
C GLY A 36 -5.95 4.68 14.10
N SER A 37 -6.64 5.48 13.29
CA SER A 37 -7.10 5.04 11.97
C SER A 37 -6.95 6.15 10.96
N LEU A 38 -6.38 5.83 9.80
CA LEU A 38 -6.20 6.77 8.69
C LEU A 38 -7.20 6.46 7.58
N ALA A 39 -8.03 7.43 7.20
CA ALA A 39 -9.08 7.21 6.20
C ALA A 39 -8.51 7.24 4.78
N TRP A 40 -9.19 6.58 3.84
CA TRP A 40 -8.75 6.55 2.44
C TRP A 40 -8.45 7.92 1.80
N PRO A 41 -9.24 8.99 2.00
CA PRO A 41 -8.92 10.29 1.40
C PRO A 41 -7.54 10.83 1.79
N GLU A 42 -7.08 10.54 3.01
CA GLU A 42 -5.76 10.94 3.50
C GLU A 42 -4.68 10.04 2.88
N ILE A 43 -4.90 8.73 2.85
CA ILE A 43 -4.02 7.76 2.18
C ILE A 43 -3.83 8.12 0.70
N ASN A 44 -4.91 8.49 0.00
CA ASN A 44 -4.85 8.87 -1.41
C ASN A 44 -4.01 10.13 -1.65
N ARG A 45 -4.00 11.09 -0.71
CA ARG A 45 -3.10 12.26 -0.80
C ARG A 45 -1.63 11.83 -0.69
N LEU A 46 -1.33 10.88 0.20
CA LEU A 46 0.01 10.31 0.33
C LEU A 46 0.41 9.51 -0.92
N ALA A 47 -0.51 8.71 -1.46
CA ALA A 47 -0.28 7.97 -2.70
C ALA A 47 -0.01 8.92 -3.87
N ALA A 48 -0.79 10.00 -3.98
CA ALA A 48 -0.59 11.04 -4.98
C ALA A 48 0.71 11.85 -4.78
N ARG A 49 1.32 11.82 -3.60
CA ARG A 49 2.63 12.46 -3.34
C ARG A 49 3.78 11.57 -3.80
N TRP A 50 3.71 10.28 -3.48
CA TRP A 50 4.85 9.37 -3.60
C TRP A 50 4.79 8.46 -4.83
N LEU A 51 3.60 8.00 -5.19
CA LEU A 51 3.40 7.02 -6.27
C LEU A 51 3.08 7.69 -7.61
N ARG A 52 3.44 8.97 -7.79
CA ARG A 52 3.35 9.59 -9.11
C ARG A 52 4.29 8.83 -10.04
N PRO A 53 3.80 8.30 -11.18
CA PRO A 53 4.72 7.82 -12.20
C PRO A 53 5.63 8.99 -12.60
N GLY A 54 6.89 8.68 -12.94
CA GLY A 54 7.72 9.62 -13.68
C GLY A 54 6.91 10.13 -14.88
N LEU A 55 7.11 11.40 -15.26
CA LEU A 55 6.30 12.16 -16.21
C LEU A 55 6.08 11.50 -17.61
N ASP A 56 6.64 10.32 -17.85
CA ASP A 56 6.68 9.64 -19.14
C ASP A 56 5.51 8.67 -19.42
N ASP A 57 4.77 8.20 -18.40
CA ASP A 57 3.63 7.29 -18.63
C ASP A 57 2.29 7.93 -18.27
N GLY A 58 1.62 8.41 -19.32
CA GLY A 58 0.28 8.96 -19.28
C GLY A 58 -0.71 8.00 -18.61
N GLN A 59 -1.29 8.46 -17.51
CA GLN A 59 -2.50 7.93 -16.86
C GLN A 59 -2.36 6.63 -16.06
N THR A 60 -1.41 6.56 -15.12
CA THR A 60 -1.60 5.66 -13.97
C THR A 60 -2.50 6.34 -12.94
N ASN A 61 -3.70 5.79 -12.71
CA ASN A 61 -4.59 6.27 -11.66
C ASN A 61 -3.95 6.01 -10.28
N THR A 62 -3.36 7.06 -9.68
CA THR A 62 -2.65 6.99 -8.39
C THR A 62 -3.53 6.48 -7.25
N SER A 63 -4.84 6.67 -7.33
CA SER A 63 -5.79 6.09 -6.36
C SER A 63 -5.83 4.58 -6.47
N ARG A 64 -5.98 4.02 -7.68
CA ARG A 64 -5.94 2.56 -7.90
C ARG A 64 -4.59 1.97 -7.53
N LEU A 65 -3.50 2.66 -7.89
CA LEU A 65 -2.15 2.24 -7.53
C LEU A 65 -1.96 2.24 -6.01
N GLY A 66 -2.41 3.29 -5.32
CA GLY A 66 -2.38 3.37 -3.87
C GLY A 66 -3.14 2.23 -3.19
N HIS A 67 -4.32 1.86 -3.71
CA HIS A 67 -5.06 0.69 -3.20
C HIS A 67 -4.28 -0.59 -3.38
N ALA A 68 -3.74 -0.84 -4.58
CA ALA A 68 -2.98 -2.04 -4.87
C ALA A 68 -1.76 -2.18 -3.95
N VAL A 69 -1.03 -1.08 -3.75
CA VAL A 69 0.15 -1.04 -2.88
C VAL A 69 -0.22 -1.30 -1.41
N VAL A 70 -1.28 -0.67 -0.89
CA VAL A 70 -1.71 -0.91 0.50
C VAL A 70 -2.24 -2.34 0.70
N LEU A 71 -2.95 -2.90 -0.28
CA LEU A 71 -3.41 -4.29 -0.24
C LEU A 71 -2.25 -5.28 -0.26
N GLU A 72 -1.23 -5.03 -1.06
CA GLU A 72 -0.02 -5.86 -1.07
C GLU A 72 0.75 -5.75 0.25
N MET A 73 0.87 -4.55 0.83
CA MET A 73 1.49 -4.37 2.14
C MET A 73 0.69 -5.05 3.26
N MET A 74 -0.64 -5.11 3.13
CA MET A 74 -1.49 -5.86 4.04
C MET A 74 -1.25 -7.38 3.90
N ASP A 75 -1.15 -7.90 2.67
CA ASP A 75 -0.85 -9.32 2.40
C ASP A 75 0.54 -9.73 2.90
N GLN A 76 1.51 -8.81 2.83
CA GLN A 76 2.86 -8.98 3.38
C GLN A 76 2.92 -8.84 4.92
N GLY A 77 1.80 -8.56 5.58
CA GLY A 77 1.73 -8.38 7.04
C GLY A 77 2.41 -7.10 7.55
N LEU A 78 2.64 -6.13 6.68
CA LEU A 78 3.34 -4.88 6.99
C LEU A 78 2.40 -3.84 7.63
N LEU A 79 1.10 -3.93 7.35
CA LEU A 79 0.07 -3.09 7.94
C LEU A 79 -1.24 -3.88 8.08
N ASN A 80 -2.17 -3.32 8.85
CA ASN A 80 -3.55 -3.80 8.88
C ASN A 80 -4.46 -2.74 8.26
N ALA A 81 -5.43 -3.16 7.44
CA ALA A 81 -6.38 -2.27 6.80
C ALA A 81 -7.76 -2.90 6.77
N GLU A 82 -8.79 -2.05 6.91
CA GLU A 82 -10.14 -2.45 6.55
C GLU A 82 -10.31 -2.29 5.05
N VAL A 83 -10.84 -3.34 4.44
CA VAL A 83 -11.17 -3.37 3.02
C VAL A 83 -12.68 -3.35 2.83
N THR A 84 -13.10 -2.76 1.72
CA THR A 84 -14.49 -2.72 1.25
C THR A 84 -14.53 -3.17 -0.21
N LEU A 85 -15.74 -3.40 -0.72
CA LEU A 85 -15.96 -3.71 -2.13
C LEU A 85 -16.56 -2.49 -2.83
N THR A 86 -16.13 -2.26 -4.06
CA THR A 86 -16.80 -1.38 -5.01
C THR A 86 -18.06 -2.01 -5.58
N ASN A 87 -18.85 -1.20 -6.28
CA ASN A 87 -19.97 -1.66 -7.10
C ASN A 87 -19.55 -2.63 -8.23
N ASP A 88 -18.29 -2.61 -8.66
CA ASP A 88 -17.76 -3.54 -9.67
C ASP A 88 -17.13 -4.81 -9.07
N GLY A 89 -17.20 -4.98 -7.74
CA GLY A 89 -16.69 -6.14 -7.02
C GLY A 89 -15.18 -6.10 -6.74
N SER A 90 -14.47 -5.03 -7.11
CA SER A 90 -13.06 -4.86 -6.77
C SER A 90 -12.86 -4.50 -5.29
N THR A 91 -11.79 -5.03 -4.70
CA THR A 91 -11.39 -4.74 -3.33
C THR A 91 -10.73 -3.37 -3.25
N MET A 92 -11.20 -2.54 -2.32
CA MET A 92 -10.63 -1.23 -2.00
C MET A 92 -10.29 -1.14 -0.52
N VAL A 93 -9.32 -0.29 -0.22
CA VAL A 93 -8.98 0.06 1.16
C VAL A 93 -9.94 1.13 1.66
N ALA A 94 -10.66 0.85 2.75
CA ALA A 94 -11.50 1.82 3.43
C ALA A 94 -10.69 2.71 4.38
N ARG A 95 -9.85 2.07 5.20
CA ARG A 95 -8.94 2.74 6.14
C ARG A 95 -7.79 1.84 6.54
N VAL A 96 -6.67 2.43 6.91
CA VAL A 96 -5.56 1.73 7.56
C VAL A 96 -5.78 1.77 9.06
N LEU A 97 -5.75 0.59 9.69
CA LEU A 97 -5.93 0.41 11.12
C LEU A 97 -4.56 0.37 11.79
N HIS A 98 -4.37 1.16 12.85
CA HIS A 98 -3.12 1.22 13.57
C HIS A 98 -2.71 -0.15 14.12
N PRO A 99 -1.44 -0.51 13.94
CA PRO A 99 -0.83 -1.56 14.72
C PRO A 99 0.52 -1.09 15.26
N ARG A 100 0.57 -0.75 16.55
CA ARG A 100 1.86 -0.53 17.23
C ARG A 100 2.83 -1.71 17.01
N ILE A 101 2.27 -2.89 16.69
CA ILE A 101 2.97 -4.15 16.45
C ILE A 101 3.36 -4.34 14.96
N PHE A 102 2.48 -4.10 13.98
CA PHE A 102 2.82 -4.36 12.56
C PHE A 102 3.79 -3.34 11.95
N GLY A 103 3.78 -2.06 12.37
CA GLY A 103 4.78 -1.10 11.90
C GLY A 103 6.23 -1.48 12.28
N LEU A 104 6.42 -2.07 13.46
CA LEU A 104 7.72 -2.61 13.90
C LEU A 104 8.10 -3.89 13.16
N GLN A 105 7.13 -4.75 12.84
CA GLN A 105 7.36 -5.97 12.06
C GLN A 105 7.69 -5.64 10.60
N ALA A 106 7.02 -4.64 10.02
CA ALA A 106 7.28 -4.15 8.67
C ALA A 106 8.67 -3.56 8.52
N GLY A 107 9.06 -2.69 9.45
CA GLY A 107 10.41 -2.10 9.45
C GLY A 107 11.51 -3.16 9.57
N ARG A 108 11.28 -4.25 10.29
CA ARG A 108 12.22 -5.38 10.38
C ARG A 108 12.26 -6.22 9.10
N ALA A 109 11.12 -6.43 8.45
CA ALA A 109 11.04 -7.22 7.23
C ALA A 109 11.65 -6.51 6.00
N LEU A 110 11.58 -5.18 5.95
CA LEU A 110 12.17 -4.37 4.88
C LEU A 110 13.66 -4.08 5.05
N ALA A 111 14.18 -4.18 6.28
CA ALA A 111 15.60 -3.94 6.59
C ALA A 111 16.46 -5.21 6.60
N ALA A 112 15.85 -6.38 6.40
CA ALA A 112 16.50 -7.69 6.31
C ALA A 112 16.69 -8.10 4.84
#